data_AF-A0A5E7YU81-F1
#
_entry.id   AF-A0A5E7YU81-F1
#
_cell.length_a   1.000
_cell.length_b   1.000
_cell.length_c   1.000
_cell.angle_alpha   90.00
_cell.angle_beta   90.00
_cell.angle_gamma   90.00
#
_symmetry.space_group_name_H-M   'P 1'
#
loop_
_entity.id
_entity.type
_entity.pdbx_description
1 polymer ?
#
loop_
_entity_poly.entity_id
_entity_poly.type
_entity_poly.pdbx_seq_one_letter_code
_entity_poly.pdbx_strand_id
1 'polypeptide(L)' 'MTAKGQTVKALAREIDENASHVYKVLSGTRAASSGAGHRIAVKLGLKDDPATLPARARLPFIIEPTR' A
#
# COMPACT_ATOMS: atom_id res chain seq x y z
N MET A 1 -16.12 -3.77 -0.99
CA MET A 1 -15.07 -2.92 -1.59
C MET A 1 -15.60 -1.50 -1.65
N THR A 2 -15.14 -0.62 -0.77
CA THR A 2 -15.56 0.79 -0.74
C THR A 2 -14.74 1.55 -1.78
N ALA A 3 -15.31 1.78 -2.96
CA ALA A 3 -14.78 2.81 -3.86
C ALA A 3 -15.00 4.15 -3.15
N LYS A 4 -14.02 4.60 -2.39
CA LYS A 4 -14.01 5.99 -1.90
C LYS A 4 -14.00 6.85 -3.16
N GLY A 5 -15.07 7.61 -3.41
CA GLY A 5 -15.18 8.55 -4.54
C GLY A 5 -14.21 9.74 -4.45
N GLN A 6 -13.03 9.51 -3.90
CA GLN A 6 -11.99 10.49 -3.67
C GLN A 6 -11.14 10.62 -4.92
N THR A 7 -10.96 11.85 -5.39
CA THR A 7 -10.15 12.11 -6.59
C THR A 7 -8.66 11.90 -6.29
N VAL A 8 -7.87 11.59 -7.33
CA VAL A 8 -6.40 11.48 -7.24
C VAL A 8 -5.75 12.73 -6.61
N LYS A 9 -6.29 13.93 -6.90
CA LYS A 9 -5.81 15.18 -6.30
C LYS A 9 -6.09 15.26 -4.79
N ALA A 10 -7.27 14.82 -4.36
CA ALA A 10 -7.62 14.81 -2.95
C ALA A 10 -6.77 13.82 -2.16
N LEU A 11 -6.54 12.63 -2.72
CA LEU A 11 -5.64 11.63 -2.13
C LEU A 11 -4.21 12.15 -2.01
N ALA A 12 -3.68 12.73 -3.09
CA ALA A 12 -2.34 13.30 -3.13
C ALA A 12 -2.11 14.34 -2.03
N ARG A 13 -3.09 15.24 -1.80
CA ARG A 13 -3.05 16.22 -0.71
C ARG A 13 -3.09 15.57 0.67
N GLU A 14 -3.84 14.49 0.85
CA GLU A 14 -3.96 13.82 2.15
C GLU A 14 -2.66 13.16 2.61
N ILE A 15 -1.83 12.69 1.67
CA ILE A 15 -0.55 12.04 1.96
C ILE A 15 0.67 12.95 1.71
N ASP A 16 0.43 14.23 1.45
CA ASP A 16 1.45 15.24 1.12
C ASP A 16 2.37 14.81 -0.05
N GLU A 17 1.77 14.25 -1.11
CA GLU A 17 2.47 13.80 -2.31
C GLU A 17 1.96 14.49 -3.58
N ASN A 18 2.73 14.39 -4.66
CA ASN A 18 2.32 14.91 -5.96
C ASN A 18 1.31 13.96 -6.64
N ALA A 19 0.24 14.51 -7.23
CA ALA A 19 -0.74 13.75 -8.00
C ALA A 19 -0.09 12.92 -9.14
N SER A 20 1.00 13.41 -9.73
CA SER A 20 1.76 12.68 -10.75
C SER A 20 2.35 11.38 -10.20
N HIS A 21 2.76 11.34 -8.93
CA HIS A 21 3.23 10.12 -8.29
C HIS A 21 2.11 9.11 -8.12
N VAL A 22 0.91 9.57 -7.73
CA VAL A 22 -0.26 8.72 -7.60
C VAL A 22 -0.62 8.09 -8.95
N TYR A 23 -0.66 8.88 -10.02
CA TYR A 23 -0.91 8.35 -11.36
C TYR A 23 0.14 7.33 -11.79
N LYS A 24 1.44 7.59 -11.53
CA LYS A 24 2.52 6.65 -11.87
C LYS A 24 2.42 5.32 -11.11
N VAL A 25 1.92 5.34 -9.88
CA VAL A 25 1.67 4.12 -9.09
C VAL A 25 0.45 3.37 -9.65
N LEU A 26 -0.64 4.08 -9.96
CA LEU A 26 -1.83 3.50 -10.58
C LEU A 26 -1.55 2.89 -11.96
N SER A 27 -0.70 3.53 -12.76
CA SER A 27 -0.30 3.05 -14.09
C SER A 27 0.79 1.97 -14.05
N GLY A 28 1.30 1.62 -12.86
CA GLY A 28 2.40 0.66 -12.68
C GLY A 28 3.78 1.16 -13.14
N THR A 29 3.90 2.42 -13.56
CA THR A 29 5.17 3.02 -14.01
C THR A 29 6.13 3.31 -12.85
N ARG A 30 5.62 3.39 -11.61
CA ARG A 30 6.43 3.55 -10.40
C ARG A 30 6.26 2.36 -9.47
N ALA A 31 7.39 1.81 -9.02
CA ALA A 31 7.40 0.74 -8.04
C ALA A 31 6.76 1.18 -6.71
N ALA A 32 5.87 0.34 -6.18
CA ALA A 32 5.26 0.46 -4.86
C ALA A 32 5.98 -0.40 -3.79
N SER A 33 7.27 -0.66 -4.01
CA SER A 33 8.12 -1.43 -3.10
C SER A 33 8.53 -0.63 -1.87
N SER A 34 8.81 0.68 -2.02
CA SER A 34 9.25 1.54 -0.91
C SER A 34 8.91 3.02 -1.12
N GLY A 35 9.12 3.83 -0.08
CA GLY A 35 8.99 5.29 -0.11
C GLY A 35 7.58 5.79 -0.49
N ALA A 36 7.52 6.86 -1.29
CA ALA A 36 6.28 7.48 -1.75
C ALA A 36 5.33 6.48 -2.46
N GLY A 37 5.88 5.61 -3.32
CA GLY A 37 5.09 4.63 -4.06
C GLY A 37 4.40 3.62 -3.14
N HIS A 38 5.10 3.18 -2.09
CA HIS A 38 4.52 2.30 -1.08
C HIS A 38 3.39 2.99 -0.30
N ARG A 39 3.62 4.23 0.18
CA ARG A 39 2.60 5.01 0.91
C ARG A 39 1.31 5.19 0.11
N ILE A 40 1.45 5.51 -1.18
CA ILE A 40 0.32 5.64 -2.12
C ILE A 40 -0.44 4.32 -2.26
N ALA A 41 0.27 3.22 -2.52
CA ALA A 41 -0.35 1.91 -2.72
C ALA A 41 -1.08 1.40 -1.48
N VAL A 42 -0.50 1.61 -0.29
CA VAL A 42 -1.14 1.28 0.99
C VAL A 42 -2.42 2.10 1.19
N LYS A 43 -2.38 3.42 0.97
CA LYS A 43 -3.56 4.29 1.13
C LYS A 43 -4.69 3.95 0.17
N LEU A 44 -4.34 3.50 -1.04
CA LEU A 44 -5.29 3.01 -2.05
C LEU A 44 -5.81 1.60 -1.76
N GLY A 45 -5.27 0.90 -0.75
CA GLY A 45 -5.62 -0.49 -0.46
C GLY A 45 -5.11 -1.49 -1.50
N LEU A 46 -4.13 -1.09 -2.32
CA LEU A 46 -3.48 -1.96 -3.32
C LEU A 46 -2.39 -2.84 -2.68
N LYS A 47 -1.94 -2.48 -1.48
CA LYS A 47 -0.90 -3.20 -0.73
C LYS A 47 -1.20 -3.14 0.77
N ASP A 48 -0.84 -4.19 1.47
CA ASP A 48 -1.00 -4.24 2.92
C ASP A 48 -0.09 -3.22 3.61
N ASP A 49 -0.65 -2.54 4.61
CA ASP A 49 0.13 -1.71 5.50
C ASP A 49 0.87 -2.62 6.49
N PRO A 50 2.21 -2.62 6.52
CA PRO A 50 2.96 -3.40 7.49
C PRO A 50 2.61 -3.05 8.94
N ALA A 51 2.11 -1.83 9.22
CA ALA A 51 1.68 -1.41 10.55
C ALA A 51 0.26 -1.89 10.92
N THR A 52 -0.57 -2.25 9.92
CA THR A 52 -1.95 -2.71 10.13
C THR A 52 -2.05 -4.25 10.15
N LEU A 53 -0.98 -4.96 9.76
CA LEU A 53 -0.92 -6.41 9.93
C LEU A 53 -0.96 -6.77 11.42
N PRO A 54 -1.96 -7.54 11.88
CA PRO A 54 -1.94 -8.06 13.24
C PRO A 54 -0.67 -8.90 13.41
N ALA A 55 0.00 -8.78 14.57
CA ALA A 55 1.30 -9.42 14.85
C ALA A 55 1.36 -10.92 14.51
N ARG A 56 0.20 -11.58 14.40
CA ARG A 56 0.03 -12.98 13.99
C ARG A 56 0.39 -13.29 12.53
N ALA A 57 0.35 -12.30 11.62
CA ALA A 57 0.78 -12.45 10.23
C ALA A 57 2.29 -12.22 10.02
N ARG A 58 3.02 -11.79 11.06
CA ARG A 58 4.47 -11.57 11.03
C ARG A 58 5.30 -12.79 11.48
N LEU A 59 4.66 -13.88 11.89
CA LEU A 59 5.41 -15.08 12.24
C LEU A 59 5.92 -15.74 10.95
N PRO A 60 7.23 -16.02 10.82
CA PRO A 60 7.67 -16.95 9.80
C PRO A 60 6.93 -18.26 10.04
N PHE A 61 6.39 -18.85 8.99
CA PHE A 61 5.81 -20.18 9.00
C PHE A 61 6.80 -21.11 9.74
N ILE A 62 6.47 -21.51 10.97
CA ILE A 62 7.25 -22.55 11.64
C ILE A 62 6.81 -23.83 10.96
N ILE A 63 7.65 -24.34 10.05
CA ILE A 63 7.47 -25.70 9.55
C ILE A 63 7.82 -26.60 10.73
N GLU A 64 6.81 -27.07 11.45
CA GLU A 64 7.02 -28.18 12.37
C GLU A 64 7.50 -29.39 11.56
N PRO A 65 8.65 -29.99 11.88
CA PRO A 65 9.06 -31.23 11.23
C PRO A 65 8.04 -32.30 11.61
N THR A 66 7.26 -32.74 10.63
CA THR A 66 6.37 -33.89 10.78
C THR A 66 7.22 -35.10 11.14
N ARG A 67 6.89 -35.73 12.26
CA ARG A 67 7.66 -36.79 12.92
C ARG A 67 7.67 -38.09 12.12
#